data_AF-E0A3K1-F1
#
_entry.id   AF-E0A3K1-F1
#
_cell.length_a   1.000
_cell.length_b   1.000
_cell.length_c   1.000
_cell.angle_alpha   90.00
_cell.angle_beta   90.00
_cell.angle_gamma   90.00
#
_symmetry.space_group_name_H-M   'P 1'
#
loop_
_entity.id
_entity.type
_entity.pdbx_description
1 polymer ?
#
loop_
_entity_poly.entity_id
_entity_poly.type
_entity_poly.pdbx_seq_one_letter_code
_entity_poly.pdbx_strand_id
1 'polypeptide(L)'
;YKKNLFLHKFLNLKFNNNIINIMYKIKFIFNLYCIDNYNSIYFNLNGILLWLNILHINIILVKYSFLILLNNLEYLIIFFIINCLY
;
A
#
# COMPACT_ATOMS: atom_id res chain seq x y z
N TYR A 1 45.63 -9.96 1.68
CA TYR A 1 45.40 -8.70 2.42
C TYR A 1 45.90 -7.43 1.72
N LYS A 2 47.14 -7.36 1.19
CA LYS A 2 47.68 -6.13 0.53
C LYS A 2 47.07 -5.78 -0.86
N LYS A 3 46.52 -6.76 -1.59
CA LYS A 3 46.01 -6.60 -2.97
C LYS A 3 44.62 -5.93 -3.05
N ASN A 4 43.76 -6.13 -2.06
CA ASN A 4 42.41 -5.54 -2.01
C ASN A 4 42.40 -4.06 -1.62
N LEU A 5 43.39 -3.61 -0.84
CA LEU A 5 43.49 -2.20 -0.44
C LEU A 5 43.83 -1.30 -1.63
N PHE A 6 44.61 -1.80 -2.58
CA PHE A 6 45.02 -1.05 -3.78
C PHE A 6 43.87 -0.89 -4.79
N LEU A 7 43.06 -1.94 -4.98
CA LEU A 7 41.82 -1.91 -5.78
C LEU A 7 40.80 -0.96 -5.16
N HIS A 8 40.62 -1.00 -3.84
CA HIS A 8 39.72 -0.09 -3.12
C HIS A 8 40.18 1.38 -3.21
N LYS A 9 41.50 1.63 -3.19
CA LYS A 9 42.05 2.99 -3.38
C LYS A 9 41.91 3.48 -4.82
N PHE A 10 42.07 2.59 -5.82
CA PHE A 10 41.90 2.93 -7.24
C PHE A 10 40.44 3.18 -7.63
N LEU A 11 39.51 2.40 -7.06
CA LEU A 11 38.07 2.61 -7.22
C LEU A 11 37.65 3.96 -6.58
N ASN A 12 38.19 4.32 -5.41
CA ASN A 12 37.85 5.58 -4.76
C ASN A 12 38.37 6.85 -5.47
N LEU A 13 39.42 6.75 -6.29
CA LEU A 13 40.06 7.93 -6.91
C LEU A 13 39.52 8.27 -8.30
N LYS A 14 38.79 7.36 -8.95
CA LYS A 14 38.29 7.52 -10.33
C LYS A 14 36.78 7.38 -10.49
N PHE A 15 36.05 7.19 -9.39
CA PHE A 15 34.60 7.34 -9.43
C PHE A 15 34.28 8.83 -9.51
N ASN A 16 34.21 9.30 -10.76
CA ASN A 16 33.64 10.58 -11.16
C ASN A 16 32.49 10.95 -10.21
N ASN A 17 32.49 12.18 -9.69
CA ASN A 17 31.37 12.72 -8.90
C ASN A 17 30.01 12.44 -9.56
N ASN A 18 29.95 12.40 -10.90
CA ASN A 18 28.77 12.03 -11.66
C ASN A 18 28.32 10.57 -11.46
N ILE A 19 29.23 9.59 -11.41
CA ILE A 19 28.89 8.17 -11.19
C ILE A 19 28.41 7.96 -9.74
N ILE A 20 29.05 8.63 -8.79
CA ILE A 20 28.63 8.65 -7.38
C ILE A 20 27.21 9.25 -7.28
N ASN A 21 26.96 10.39 -7.94
CA ASN A 21 25.65 11.04 -7.95
C ASN A 21 24.57 10.17 -8.64
N ILE A 22 24.94 9.44 -9.70
CA ILE A 22 24.08 8.44 -10.36
C ILE A 22 23.78 7.27 -9.41
N MET A 23 24.77 6.77 -8.67
CA MET A 23 24.59 5.68 -7.71
C MET A 23 23.69 6.10 -6.54
N TYR A 24 23.84 7.34 -6.04
CA TYR A 24 22.93 7.91 -5.04
C TYR A 24 21.52 8.11 -5.60
N LYS A 25 21.37 8.60 -6.84
CA LYS A 25 20.06 8.70 -7.50
C LYS A 25 19.40 7.32 -7.66
N ILE A 26 20.14 6.31 -8.12
CA ILE A 26 19.63 4.95 -8.29
C ILE A 26 19.22 4.37 -6.94
N LYS A 27 20.03 4.54 -5.89
CA LYS A 27 19.71 4.09 -4.53
C LYS A 27 18.46 4.78 -3.97
N PHE A 28 18.29 6.07 -4.27
CA PHE A 28 17.10 6.82 -3.88
C PHE A 28 15.84 6.34 -4.63
N ILE A 29 15.95 6.10 -5.94
CA ILE A 29 14.86 5.57 -6.77
C ILE A 29 14.45 4.16 -6.31
N PHE A 30 15.43 3.30 -6.00
CA PHE A 30 15.17 1.97 -5.46
C PHE A 30 14.51 2.01 -4.07
N ASN A 31 14.94 2.93 -3.20
CA ASN A 31 14.28 3.12 -1.91
C ASN A 31 12.83 3.57 -2.08
N LEU A 32 12.52 4.44 -3.05
CA LEU A 32 11.14 4.85 -3.35
C LEU A 32 10.30 3.72 -3.95
N TYR A 33 10.90 2.87 -4.80
CA TYR A 33 10.20 1.75 -5.44
C TYR A 33 9.73 0.69 -4.43
N CYS A 34 10.46 0.52 -3.32
CA CYS A 34 10.16 -0.46 -2.28
C CYS A 34 9.41 0.14 -1.07
N ILE A 35 8.81 1.33 -1.21
CA ILE A 35 7.92 1.86 -0.16
C ILE A 35 6.63 1.04 -0.16
N ASP A 36 6.25 0.57 1.02
CA ASP A 36 5.01 -0.19 1.19
C ASP A 36 3.80 0.69 0.90
N ASN A 37 2.88 0.15 0.10
CA ASN A 37 1.58 0.75 -0.17
C ASN A 37 0.47 -0.08 0.48
N TYR A 38 -0.63 0.58 0.81
CA TYR A 38 -1.84 -0.09 1.27
C TYR A 38 -2.60 -0.67 0.08
N ASN A 39 -2.52 -1.99 -0.07
CA ASN A 39 -3.36 -2.72 -1.01
C ASN A 39 -4.68 -3.10 -0.34
N SER A 40 -5.79 -3.01 -1.08
CA SER A 40 -7.14 -3.33 -0.61
C SER A 40 -7.84 -4.32 -1.53
N ILE A 41 -8.70 -5.16 -0.95
CA ILE A 41 -9.56 -6.10 -1.69
C ILE A 41 -10.89 -5.39 -1.98
N TYR A 42 -11.40 -5.50 -3.21
CA TYR A 42 -12.63 -4.85 -3.65
C TYR A 42 -13.74 -5.88 -3.87
N PHE A 43 -14.91 -5.63 -3.29
CA PHE A 43 -16.13 -6.41 -3.48
C PHE A 43 -17.32 -5.49 -3.78
N ASN A 44 -18.35 -6.06 -4.41
CA ASN A 44 -19.61 -5.36 -4.62
C ASN A 44 -20.40 -5.25 -3.31
N LEU A 45 -20.85 -4.04 -2.98
CA LEU A 45 -21.66 -3.74 -1.80
C LEU A 45 -23.15 -4.00 -2.07
N ASN A 46 -23.78 -4.77 -1.21
CA ASN A 46 -25.24 -4.90 -1.15
C ASN A 46 -25.87 -3.70 -0.44
N GLY A 47 -25.22 -3.18 0.60
CA GLY A 47 -25.75 -2.09 1.39
C GLY A 47 -24.76 -1.59 2.42
N ILE A 48 -25.06 -0.43 2.98
CA ILE A 48 -24.26 0.27 3.98
C ILE A 48 -25.20 0.76 5.08
N LEU A 49 -24.84 0.49 6.33
CA LEU A 49 -25.44 1.13 7.49
C LEU A 49 -24.41 2.06 8.12
N LEU A 50 -24.82 3.29 8.40
CA LEU A 50 -24.03 4.34 9.04
C LEU A 50 -24.70 4.74 10.35
N TRP A 51 -23.92 4.80 11.43
CA TRP A 51 -24.36 5.30 12.71
C TRP A 51 -23.29 6.22 13.32
N LEU A 52 -23.63 7.51 13.39
CA LEU A 52 -22.92 8.54 14.17
C LEU A 52 -23.82 8.99 15.32
N ASN A 53 -24.69 9.96 15.05
CA ASN A 53 -25.73 10.44 15.95
C ASN A 53 -27.11 9.95 15.51
N ILE A 54 -27.30 9.77 14.20
CA ILE A 54 -28.53 9.30 13.57
C ILE A 54 -28.17 8.04 12.77
N LEU A 55 -29.03 7.04 12.84
CA LEU A 55 -28.91 5.82 12.06
C LEU A 55 -29.39 6.08 10.63
N HIS A 56 -28.54 5.76 9.66
CA HIS A 56 -28.86 5.84 8.24
C HIS A 56 -28.56 4.50 7.55
N ILE A 57 -29.50 4.00 6.76
CA ILE A 57 -29.37 2.74 6.01
C ILE A 57 -29.50 3.04 4.53
N ASN A 58 -28.52 2.60 3.74
CA ASN A 58 -28.58 2.61 2.29
C ASN A 58 -28.52 1.18 1.77
N ILE A 59 -29.57 0.74 1.07
CA ILE A 59 -29.65 -0.60 0.46
C ILE A 59 -29.51 -0.42 -1.05
N ILE A 60 -28.39 -0.91 -1.61
CA ILE A 60 -28.10 -0.85 -3.04
C ILE A 60 -28.76 -2.03 -3.75
N LEU A 61 -28.67 -3.22 -3.14
CA LEU A 61 -29.18 -4.46 -3.69
C LEU A 61 -29.75 -5.35 -2.58
N VAL A 62 -31.01 -5.75 -2.72
CA VAL A 62 -31.67 -6.68 -1.79
C VAL A 62 -31.32 -8.11 -2.18
N LYS A 63 -30.14 -8.58 -1.75
CA LYS A 63 -29.73 -9.98 -1.83
C LYS A 63 -29.05 -10.39 -0.52
N TYR A 64 -28.95 -11.70 -0.29
CA TYR A 64 -28.23 -12.24 0.84
C TYR A 64 -26.77 -11.75 0.84
N SER A 65 -26.33 -11.18 1.95
CA SER A 65 -24.94 -10.78 2.16
C SER A 65 -24.13 -11.98 2.63
N PHE A 66 -23.09 -12.34 1.88
CA PHE A 66 -22.17 -13.40 2.29
C PHE A 66 -21.20 -12.94 3.39
N LEU A 67 -20.81 -11.67 3.36
CA LEU A 67 -19.86 -11.11 4.30
C LEU A 67 -20.36 -9.76 4.83
N ILE A 68 -20.11 -9.50 6.12
CA ILE A 68 -20.46 -8.25 6.79
C ILE A 68 -19.18 -7.70 7.43
N LEU A 69 -18.78 -6.48 7.05
CA LEU A 69 -17.66 -5.77 7.68
C LEU A 69 -18.21 -4.72 8.64
N LEU A 70 -17.61 -4.61 9.82
CA LEU A 70 -17.92 -3.58 10.80
C LEU A 70 -16.65 -2.77 11.07
N ASN A 71 -16.76 -1.44 10.98
CA ASN A 71 -15.69 -0.52 11.35
C ASN A 71 -16.25 0.53 12.33
N ASN A 72 -15.48 0.88 13.36
CA ASN A 72 -15.88 1.77 14.44
C ASN A 72 -14.78 2.81 14.77
N LEU A 73 -13.96 3.19 13.80
CA LEU A 73 -12.87 4.15 14.02
C LEU A 73 -13.39 5.56 14.36
N GLU A 74 -14.27 6.11 13.53
CA GLU A 74 -14.89 7.43 13.75
C GLU A 74 -16.42 7.32 13.92
N TYR A 75 -17.01 6.41 13.17
CA TYR A 75 -18.42 6.11 13.18
C TYR A 75 -18.63 4.62 12.97
N LEU A 76 -19.72 4.11 13.51
CA LEU A 76 -20.08 2.73 13.29
C LEU A 76 -20.62 2.61 11.86
N ILE A 77 -19.84 1.96 10.99
CA ILE A 77 -20.25 1.60 9.64
C ILE A 77 -20.29 0.09 9.49
N ILE A 78 -21.39 -0.39 8.92
CA ILE A 78 -21.57 -1.81 8.58
C ILE A 78 -21.72 -1.91 7.07
N PHE A 79 -20.80 -2.62 6.44
CA PHE A 79 -20.85 -2.94 5.01
C PHE A 79 -21.40 -4.35 4.81
N PHE A 80 -22.51 -4.46 4.07
CA PHE A 80 -23.04 -5.74 3.62
C PHE A 80 -22.48 -6.03 2.23
N ILE A 81 -21.76 -7.15 2.10
CA ILE A 81 -21.04 -7.51 0.88
C ILE A 81 -21.71 -8.72 0.21
N ILE A 82 -21.81 -8.65 -1.12
CA ILE A 82 -22.30 -9.77 -1.93
C ILE A 82 -21.19 -10.74 -2.28
N ASN A 83 -21.55 -12.02 -2.42
CA ASN A 83 -20.65 -12.98 -3.03
C ASN A 83 -20.56 -12.71 -4.54
N CYS A 84 -19.36 -12.46 -5.05
CA CYS A 84 -19.10 -12.35 -6.49
C CYS A 84 -18.82 -13.70 -7.15
N LEU A 85 -18.89 -14.82 -6.42
CA LEU A 85 -18.78 -16.16 -7.02
C LEU A 85 -20.06 -16.50 -7.81
N TYR A 86 -20.10 -16.06 -9.06
CA TYR A 86 -20.84 -16.70 -10.15
C TYR A 86 -19.84 -17.09 -11.25
#